data_AF-A0A9Q1FKJ5-F1
#
_entry.id   AF-A0A9Q1FKJ5-F1
#
_cell.length_a   1.000
_cell.length_b   1.000
_cell.length_c   1.000
_cell.angle_alpha   90.00
_cell.angle_beta   90.00
_cell.angle_gamma   90.00
#
_symmetry.space_group_name_H-M   'P 1'
#
loop_
_entity.id
_entity.type
_entity.pdbx_description
1 polymer ?
#
loop_
_entity_poly.entity_id
_entity_poly.type
_entity_poly.pdbx_seq_one_letter_code
_entity_poly.pdbx_strand_id
1 'polypeptide(L)'
;MEDFITYVRNTYIRPGSTFPAALWNVFERGMDQRTNNHIESYHRTLNDAVQVRHPSLWLFIRRLKDRQTLTEERTTMAERGEAPPPRRRKWRDLETQLLRLKGQYNDGNRNIESYWRAVSKEGLNSLVWALVGAAVMELCFGQDSPSRRFSLRG
;
A
#
# COMPACT_ATOMS: atom_id res chain seq x y z
N MET A 1 -18.29 25.77 -10.20
CA MET A 1 -18.04 24.95 -9.00
C MET A 1 -19.05 23.80 -8.91
N GLU A 2 -20.35 24.07 -9.07
CA GLU A 2 -21.42 23.05 -9.11
C GLU A 2 -21.21 21.96 -10.18
N ASP A 3 -20.78 22.33 -11.39
CA ASP A 3 -20.52 21.37 -12.48
C ASP A 3 -19.42 20.36 -12.13
N PHE A 4 -18.37 20.84 -11.47
CA PHE A 4 -17.27 19.99 -11.00
C PHE A 4 -17.73 19.02 -9.91
N ILE A 5 -18.51 19.50 -8.93
CA ILE A 5 -19.07 18.66 -7.87
C ILE A 5 -20.00 17.60 -8.47
N THR A 6 -20.81 17.98 -9.46
CA THR A 6 -21.73 17.08 -10.16
C THR A 6 -20.97 16.02 -10.95
N TYR A 7 -19.93 16.41 -11.69
CA TYR A 7 -19.03 15.50 -12.39
C TYR A 7 -18.42 14.47 -11.43
N VAL A 8 -17.82 14.93 -10.32
CA VAL A 8 -17.21 14.03 -9.33
C VAL A 8 -18.23 13.08 -8.72
N ARG A 9 -19.43 13.58 -8.38
CA ARG A 9 -20.51 12.76 -7.81
C ARG A 9 -20.95 11.65 -8.76
N ASN A 10 -21.13 11.98 -10.04
CA ASN A 10 -21.59 11.03 -11.06
C ASN A 10 -20.49 10.05 -11.49
N THR A 11 -19.23 10.44 -11.35
CA THR A 11 -18.08 9.62 -11.79
C THR A 11 -17.57 8.69 -10.69
N TYR A 12 -17.58 9.13 -9.42
CA TYR A 12 -16.88 8.41 -8.34
C TYR A 12 -17.70 8.07 -7.09
N ILE A 13 -18.77 8.82 -6.77
CA ILE A 13 -19.44 8.76 -5.46
C ILE A 13 -20.77 8.00 -5.50
N ARG A 14 -21.62 8.30 -6.49
CA ARG A 14 -23.00 7.79 -6.53
C ARG A 14 -23.05 6.30 -6.84
N PRO A 15 -24.07 5.57 -6.35
CA PRO A 15 -24.36 4.22 -6.82
C PRO A 15 -24.56 4.22 -8.35
N GLY A 16 -23.88 3.33 -9.06
CA GLY A 16 -23.89 3.29 -10.53
C GLY A 16 -22.95 4.30 -11.22
N SER A 17 -22.02 4.90 -10.48
CA SER A 17 -20.97 5.74 -11.08
C SER A 17 -20.01 4.93 -11.94
N THR A 18 -19.37 5.57 -12.93
CA THR A 18 -18.40 4.93 -13.83
C THR A 18 -17.28 4.21 -13.07
N PHE A 19 -16.82 4.82 -11.95
CA PHE A 19 -15.83 4.25 -11.05
C PHE A 19 -16.40 4.19 -9.64
N PRO A 20 -17.13 3.12 -9.27
CA PRO A 20 -17.80 3.04 -7.97
C PRO A 20 -16.79 3.05 -6.82
N ALA A 21 -17.21 3.55 -5.65
CA ALA A 21 -16.35 3.63 -4.47
C ALA A 21 -15.69 2.29 -4.12
N ALA A 22 -16.38 1.15 -4.29
CA ALA A 22 -15.80 -0.17 -4.04
C ALA A 22 -14.55 -0.48 -4.87
N LEU A 23 -14.35 0.17 -6.02
CA LEU A 23 -13.20 -0.03 -6.89
C LEU A 23 -11.93 0.63 -6.33
N TRP A 24 -12.05 1.84 -5.80
CA TRP A 24 -10.91 2.68 -5.39
C TRP A 24 -10.80 2.87 -3.88
N ASN A 25 -11.86 2.58 -3.12
CA ASN A 25 -11.88 2.67 -1.67
C ASN A 25 -11.45 1.34 -1.03
N VAL A 26 -10.57 1.43 -0.04
CA VAL A 26 -10.01 0.28 0.70
C VAL A 26 -10.75 0.03 2.02
N PHE A 27 -11.84 0.76 2.28
CA PHE A 27 -12.63 0.64 3.50
C PHE A 27 -13.14 -0.78 3.71
N GLU A 28 -13.63 -1.44 2.66
CA GLU A 28 -14.17 -2.80 2.74
C GLU A 28 -13.13 -3.91 2.56
N ARG A 29 -11.94 -3.61 2.01
CA ARG A 29 -10.89 -4.63 1.80
C ARG A 29 -10.40 -5.20 3.13
N GLY A 30 -10.17 -6.51 3.14
CA GLY A 30 -9.38 -7.17 4.17
C GLY A 30 -7.96 -6.60 4.22
N MET A 31 -7.39 -6.48 5.41
CA MET A 31 -6.05 -5.89 5.60
C MET A 31 -4.90 -6.81 5.16
N ASP A 32 -5.21 -8.01 4.67
CA ASP A 32 -4.25 -9.03 4.25
C ASP A 32 -3.44 -8.61 3.01
N GLN A 33 -4.04 -7.80 2.12
CA GLN A 33 -3.38 -7.29 0.91
C GLN A 33 -3.50 -5.77 0.84
N ARG A 34 -2.78 -5.09 1.74
CA ARG A 34 -2.90 -3.64 1.98
C ARG A 34 -2.47 -2.76 0.79
N THR A 35 -1.64 -3.24 -0.14
CA THR A 35 -1.23 -2.49 -1.33
C THR A 35 -0.97 -3.41 -2.53
N ASN A 36 -1.26 -2.95 -3.75
CA ASN A 36 -0.84 -3.61 -5.00
C ASN A 36 0.69 -3.56 -5.20
N ASN A 37 1.45 -2.99 -4.26
CA ASN A 37 2.82 -2.57 -4.51
C ASN A 37 3.90 -3.61 -4.15
N HIS A 38 3.65 -4.86 -4.54
CA HIS A 38 4.56 -5.98 -4.29
C HIS A 38 5.86 -5.85 -5.12
N ILE A 39 5.76 -5.31 -6.34
CA ILE A 39 6.90 -5.07 -7.23
C ILE A 39 7.86 -4.02 -6.62
N GLU A 40 7.36 -2.87 -6.16
CA GLU A 40 8.21 -1.87 -5.50
C GLU A 40 8.84 -2.41 -4.22
N SER A 41 8.09 -3.20 -3.45
CA SER A 41 8.65 -3.85 -2.25
C SER A 41 9.78 -4.81 -2.62
N TYR A 42 9.64 -5.54 -3.73
CA TYR A 42 10.68 -6.41 -4.25
C TYR A 42 11.91 -5.59 -4.69
N HIS A 43 11.72 -4.55 -5.51
CA HIS A 43 12.80 -3.68 -5.96
C HIS A 43 13.51 -2.98 -4.80
N ARG A 44 12.77 -2.48 -3.79
CA ARG A 44 13.36 -1.91 -2.58
C ARG A 44 14.21 -2.93 -1.85
N THR A 45 13.69 -4.14 -1.65
CA THR A 45 14.46 -5.18 -0.96
C THR A 45 15.71 -5.59 -1.75
N LEU A 46 15.63 -5.63 -3.08
CA LEU A 46 16.77 -5.92 -3.94
C LEU A 46 17.82 -4.80 -3.85
N ASN A 47 17.40 -3.54 -3.92
CA ASN A 47 18.27 -2.38 -3.76
C ASN A 47 18.94 -2.37 -2.38
N ASP A 48 18.18 -2.68 -1.32
CA ASP A 48 18.70 -2.80 0.05
C ASP A 48 19.70 -3.96 0.21
N ALA A 49 19.59 -5.02 -0.61
CA ALA A 49 20.54 -6.14 -0.61
C ALA A 49 21.79 -5.86 -1.45
N VAL A 50 21.67 -5.07 -2.52
CA VAL A 50 22.78 -4.69 -3.39
C VAL A 50 23.62 -3.56 -2.77
N GLN A 51 22.98 -2.57 -2.13
CA GLN A 51 23.58 -1.41 -1.43
C GLN A 51 24.59 -0.57 -2.26
N VAL A 52 24.65 -0.79 -3.57
CA VAL A 52 25.57 -0.12 -4.48
C VAL A 52 24.77 0.44 -5.65
N ARG A 53 25.01 1.71 -5.99
CA ARG A 53 24.29 2.41 -7.06
C ARG A 53 24.57 1.81 -8.45
N HIS A 54 25.80 1.37 -8.67
CA HIS A 54 26.26 0.77 -9.93
C HIS A 54 27.02 -0.53 -9.62
N PRO A 55 26.32 -1.63 -9.33
CA PRO A 55 26.97 -2.91 -9.04
C PRO A 55 27.63 -3.47 -10.30
N SER A 56 28.72 -4.22 -10.13
CA SER A 56 29.24 -5.04 -11.21
C SER A 56 28.20 -6.12 -11.58
N LEU A 57 28.19 -6.55 -12.84
CA LEU A 57 27.27 -7.60 -13.31
C LEU A 57 27.36 -8.86 -12.43
N TRP A 58 28.58 -9.23 -12.03
CA TRP A 58 28.81 -10.40 -11.19
C TRP A 58 28.19 -10.26 -9.80
N LEU A 59 28.37 -9.09 -9.15
CA LEU A 59 27.74 -8.82 -7.84
C LEU A 59 26.22 -8.85 -7.96
N PHE A 60 25.68 -8.25 -9.01
CA PHE A 60 24.24 -8.23 -9.26
C PHE A 60 23.67 -9.65 -9.43
N ILE A 61 24.28 -10.48 -10.26
CA ILE A 61 23.86 -11.89 -10.46
C ILE A 61 23.92 -12.66 -9.14
N ARG A 62 24.98 -12.47 -8.35
CA ARG A 62 25.12 -13.13 -7.04
C ARG A 62 23.96 -12.75 -6.11
N ARG A 63 23.65 -11.46 -5.98
CA ARG A 63 22.53 -10.99 -5.16
C ARG A 63 21.18 -11.49 -5.66
N LEU A 64 21.01 -11.62 -6.97
CA LEU A 64 19.80 -12.17 -7.55
C LEU A 64 19.61 -13.65 -7.18
N LYS A 65 20.68 -14.46 -7.23
CA LYS A 65 20.67 -15.86 -6.79
C LYS A 65 20.39 -16.01 -5.29
N ASP A 66 21.02 -15.17 -4.46
CA ASP A 66 20.75 -15.13 -3.02
C ASP A 66 19.26 -14.88 -2.76
N ARG A 67 18.66 -13.94 -3.51
CA ARG A 67 17.25 -13.58 -3.36
C ARG A 67 16.29 -14.66 -3.84
N GLN A 68 16.63 -15.33 -4.94
CA GLN A 68 15.87 -16.47 -5.45
C GLN A 68 15.83 -17.59 -4.39
N THR A 69 16.98 -17.95 -3.83
CA THR A 69 17.10 -18.99 -2.79
C THR A 69 16.20 -18.68 -1.59
N LEU A 70 16.28 -17.45 -1.05
CA LEU A 70 15.42 -17.01 0.06
C LEU A 70 13.92 -17.05 -0.27
N THR A 71 13.56 -16.90 -1.54
CA THR A 71 12.16 -16.95 -1.99
C THR A 71 11.69 -18.39 -2.07
N GLU A 72 12.50 -19.28 -2.64
CA GLU A 72 12.22 -20.73 -2.70
C GLU A 72 12.10 -21.34 -1.30
N GLU A 73 12.97 -20.95 -0.36
CA GLU A 73 12.89 -21.37 1.04
C GLU A 73 11.55 -20.96 1.67
N ARG A 74 11.12 -19.70 1.45
CA ARG A 74 9.83 -19.21 1.95
C ARG A 74 8.64 -19.92 1.33
N THR A 75 8.70 -20.22 0.03
CA THR A 75 7.66 -20.99 -0.65
C THR A 75 7.59 -22.41 -0.07
N THR A 76 8.74 -23.05 0.13
CA THR A 76 8.81 -24.39 0.71
C THR A 76 8.27 -24.43 2.15
N MET A 77 8.60 -23.43 2.98
CA MET A 77 8.03 -23.28 4.34
C MET A 77 6.51 -23.13 4.28
N ALA A 78 6.00 -22.31 3.35
CA ALA A 78 4.57 -22.12 3.17
C ALA A 78 3.85 -23.40 2.70
N GLU A 79 4.45 -24.16 1.77
CA GLU A 79 3.94 -25.46 1.32
C GLU A 79 3.88 -26.49 2.45
N ARG A 80 4.81 -26.42 3.41
CA ARG A 80 4.80 -27.23 4.64
C ARG A 80 3.76 -26.79 5.68
N GLY A 81 3.07 -25.68 5.44
CA GLY A 81 2.12 -25.10 6.38
C GLY A 81 2.76 -24.35 7.54
N GLU A 82 4.05 -24.00 7.45
CA GLU A 82 4.69 -23.16 8.46
C GLU A 82 4.08 -21.75 8.43
N ALA A 83 3.83 -21.20 9.63
CA ALA A 83 3.26 -19.86 9.74
C ALA A 83 4.27 -18.81 9.22
N PRO A 84 3.82 -17.80 8.45
CA PRO A 84 4.70 -16.75 7.97
C PRO A 84 5.29 -15.95 9.15
N PRO A 85 6.48 -15.34 8.98
CA PRO A 85 7.07 -14.49 10.00
C PRO A 85 6.08 -13.42 10.48
N PRO A 86 5.95 -13.23 11.81
CA PRO A 86 4.98 -12.30 12.34
C PRO A 86 5.30 -10.87 11.88
N ARG A 87 4.26 -10.16 11.44
CA ARG A 87 4.38 -8.73 11.08
C ARG A 87 4.91 -7.93 12.27
N ARG A 88 5.68 -6.87 11.99
CA ARG A 88 6.21 -5.97 13.04
C ARG A 88 5.07 -5.49 13.93
N ARG A 89 5.29 -5.50 15.26
CA ARG A 89 4.28 -5.19 16.28
C ARG A 89 3.52 -3.89 15.99
N LYS A 90 4.24 -2.80 15.67
CA LYS A 90 3.65 -1.51 15.26
C LYS A 90 2.52 -1.67 14.25
N TRP A 91 2.71 -2.51 13.23
CA TRP A 91 1.72 -2.69 12.16
C TRP A 91 0.53 -3.54 12.58
N ARG A 92 0.74 -4.52 13.47
CA ARG A 92 -0.33 -5.33 14.07
C ARG A 92 -1.19 -4.49 15.00
N ASP A 93 -0.55 -3.65 15.82
CA ASP A 93 -1.24 -2.75 16.74
C ASP A 93 -2.10 -1.74 15.97
N LEU A 94 -1.53 -1.12 14.94
CA LEU A 94 -2.23 -0.17 14.06
C LEU A 94 -3.40 -0.83 13.31
N GLU A 95 -3.22 -2.06 12.83
CA GLU A 95 -4.29 -2.84 12.20
C GLU A 95 -5.43 -3.15 13.16
N THR A 96 -5.10 -3.60 14.37
CA THR A 96 -6.08 -3.86 15.44
C THR A 96 -6.87 -2.59 15.77
N GLN A 97 -6.19 -1.44 15.87
CA GLN A 97 -6.84 -0.16 16.11
C GLN A 97 -7.75 0.26 14.94
N LEU A 98 -7.30 0.11 13.69
CA LEU A 98 -8.13 0.43 12.52
C LEU A 98 -9.38 -0.44 12.44
N LEU A 99 -9.25 -1.74 12.68
CA LEU A 99 -10.39 -2.66 12.72
C LEU A 99 -11.38 -2.28 13.82
N ARG A 100 -10.89 -1.91 15.00
CA ARG A 100 -11.73 -1.38 16.09
C ARG A 100 -12.46 -0.10 15.69
N LEU A 101 -11.76 0.86 15.06
CA LEU A 101 -12.36 2.11 14.60
C LEU A 101 -13.42 1.87 13.52
N LYS A 102 -13.15 0.95 12.59
CA LYS A 102 -14.09 0.52 11.55
C LYS A 102 -15.33 -0.13 12.16
N GLY A 103 -15.16 -1.02 13.14
CA GLY A 103 -16.27 -1.62 13.88
C GLY A 103 -17.16 -0.56 14.53
N GLN A 104 -16.57 0.35 15.31
CA GLN A 104 -17.32 1.43 15.96
C GLN A 104 -18.09 2.34 14.99
N TYR A 105 -17.53 2.57 13.80
CA TYR A 105 -18.22 3.33 12.75
C TYR A 105 -19.38 2.54 12.15
N ASN A 106 -19.17 1.26 11.82
CA ASN A 106 -20.20 0.37 11.27
C ASN A 106 -21.35 0.14 12.26
N ASP A 107 -21.05 0.07 13.56
CA ASP A 107 -22.03 -0.09 14.64
C ASP A 107 -22.83 1.21 14.91
N GLY A 108 -22.54 2.30 14.21
CA GLY A 108 -23.18 3.60 14.40
C GLY A 108 -22.75 4.35 15.67
N ASN A 109 -21.84 3.77 16.46
CA ASN A 109 -21.35 4.36 17.71
C ASN A 109 -20.38 5.54 17.48
N ARG A 110 -20.02 5.82 16.22
CA ARG A 110 -19.07 6.86 15.85
C ARG A 110 -19.48 7.56 14.54
N ASN A 111 -19.51 8.90 14.57
CA ASN A 111 -19.77 9.73 13.38
C ASN A 111 -18.55 9.73 12.42
N ILE A 112 -18.80 9.93 11.12
CA ILE A 112 -17.78 9.97 10.05
C ILE A 112 -16.65 10.95 10.36
N GLU A 113 -16.95 12.14 10.90
CA GLU A 113 -15.93 13.13 11.24
C GLU A 113 -15.02 12.66 12.39
N SER A 114 -15.61 12.09 13.44
CA SER A 114 -14.87 11.52 14.57
C SER A 114 -14.08 10.27 14.19
N TYR A 115 -14.53 9.52 13.18
CA TYR A 115 -13.77 8.44 12.57
C TYR A 115 -12.55 8.97 11.82
N TRP A 116 -12.74 9.94 10.91
CA TRP A 116 -11.64 10.54 10.15
C TRP A 116 -10.59 11.19 11.03
N ARG A 117 -10.99 11.95 12.06
CA ARG A 117 -10.05 12.56 13.01
C ARG A 117 -9.21 11.51 13.73
N ALA A 118 -9.81 10.38 14.12
CA ALA A 118 -9.09 9.30 14.77
C ALA A 118 -8.12 8.62 13.81
N VAL A 119 -8.54 8.29 12.58
CA VAL A 119 -7.67 7.68 11.57
C VAL A 119 -6.48 8.59 11.24
N SER A 120 -6.71 9.90 11.11
CA SER A 120 -5.65 10.87 10.81
C SER A 120 -4.64 11.04 11.96
N LYS A 121 -5.09 10.94 13.22
CA LYS A 121 -4.22 11.09 14.41
C LYS A 121 -3.22 9.93 14.55
N GLU A 122 -3.56 8.73 14.10
CA GLU A 122 -2.74 7.52 14.23
C GLU A 122 -1.55 7.46 13.25
N GLY A 123 -1.14 8.59 12.66
CA GLY A 123 0.06 8.67 11.82
C GLY A 123 -0.08 7.95 10.47
N LEU A 124 -1.31 7.76 9.99
CA LEU A 124 -1.60 7.11 8.71
C LEU A 124 -1.23 7.95 7.48
N ASN A 125 -0.62 9.13 7.65
CA ASN A 125 -0.23 10.00 6.54
C ASN A 125 0.58 9.23 5.49
N SER A 126 1.56 8.41 5.90
CA SER A 126 2.34 7.59 4.96
C SER A 126 1.51 6.53 4.20
N LEU A 127 0.41 6.03 4.77
CA LEU A 127 -0.42 4.96 4.19
C LEU A 127 -1.60 5.53 3.41
N VAL A 128 -2.18 6.66 3.81
CA VAL A 128 -3.21 7.38 3.06
C VAL A 128 -2.60 7.96 1.78
N TRP A 129 -1.37 8.49 1.82
CA TRP A 129 -0.64 8.88 0.61
C TRP A 129 -0.36 7.69 -0.32
N ALA A 130 -0.08 6.50 0.21
CA ALA A 130 0.12 5.30 -0.60
C ALA A 130 -1.17 4.76 -1.22
N LEU A 131 -2.30 4.83 -0.49
CA LEU A 131 -3.58 4.29 -0.93
C LEU A 131 -4.33 5.24 -1.88
N VAL A 132 -4.43 6.52 -1.52
CA VAL A 132 -5.06 7.54 -2.36
C VAL A 132 -4.12 7.92 -3.51
N GLY A 133 -2.82 8.06 -3.25
CA GLY A 133 -1.85 8.44 -4.28
C GLY A 133 -1.62 7.38 -5.35
N ALA A 134 -1.61 6.08 -5.00
CA ALA A 134 -1.48 5.01 -6.00
C ALA A 134 -2.75 4.87 -6.84
N ALA A 135 -3.93 4.83 -6.21
CA ALA A 135 -5.20 4.73 -6.95
C ALA A 135 -5.46 5.95 -7.84
N VAL A 136 -5.11 7.16 -7.37
CA VAL A 136 -5.25 8.39 -8.17
C VAL A 136 -4.16 8.50 -9.24
N MET A 137 -2.90 8.11 -8.99
CA MET A 137 -1.87 8.12 -10.04
C MET A 137 -2.12 7.06 -11.11
N GLU A 138 -2.61 5.87 -10.76
CA GLU A 138 -2.89 4.79 -11.71
C GLU A 138 -4.14 5.08 -12.56
N LEU A 139 -5.10 5.84 -12.04
CA LEU A 139 -6.26 6.34 -12.79
C LEU A 139 -5.99 7.62 -13.59
N CYS A 140 -5.04 8.47 -13.18
CA CYS A 140 -4.75 9.75 -13.85
C CYS A 140 -3.55 9.72 -14.82
N PHE A 141 -2.61 8.79 -14.68
CA PHE A 141 -1.40 8.72 -15.50
C PHE A 141 -1.16 7.29 -16.00
N GLY A 142 -1.83 6.94 -17.09
CA GLY A 142 -1.34 5.87 -17.95
C GLY A 142 0.07 6.21 -18.41
N GLN A 143 1.01 5.30 -18.12
CA GLN A 143 2.38 5.26 -18.67
C GLN A 143 3.16 6.58 -18.59
N ASP A 144 3.79 6.84 -17.45
CA ASP A 144 5.19 7.31 -17.35
C ASP A 144 5.44 7.90 -15.96
N SER A 145 6.14 7.14 -15.11
CA SER A 145 6.67 7.64 -13.84
C SER A 145 8.10 8.15 -14.05
N PRO A 146 8.39 9.46 -13.95
CA PRO A 146 9.75 9.95 -13.97
C PRO A 146 10.40 9.68 -12.61
N SER A 147 11.46 8.89 -12.65
CA SER A 147 12.46 8.64 -11.61
C SER A 147 12.71 9.87 -10.74
N ARG A 148 12.23 9.87 -9.50
CA ARG A 148 12.55 10.93 -8.54
C ARG A 148 14.05 10.88 -8.20
N ARG A 149 14.76 11.85 -8.76
CA ARG A 149 16.10 12.32 -8.38
C ARG A 149 16.16 12.52 -6.86
N PHE A 150 16.90 11.66 -6.15
CA PHE A 150 17.48 12.02 -4.86
C PHE A 150 18.82 12.71 -5.13
N SER A 151 18.77 14.05 -5.13
CA SER A 151 19.91 14.89 -4.79
C SER A 151 19.91 15.04 -3.27
N LEU A 152 21.02 14.73 -2.61
CA LEU A 152 21.78 15.70 -1.80
C LEU A 152 22.98 15.03 -1.12
N ARG A 153 24.14 15.62 -1.45
CA ARG A 153 25.36 15.86 -0.65
C ARG A 153 26.12 14.70 -0.01
N GLY A 154 27.38 14.64 -0.44
CA GLY A 154 28.55 13.95 0.13
C GLY A 154 29.67 14.16 -0.87
#